data_AF-A0A9E0A2Q0-F1
#
_entry.id   AF-A0A9E0A2Q0-F1
#
_cell.length_a   1.000
_cell.length_b   1.000
_cell.length_c   1.000
_cell.angle_alpha   90.00
_cell.angle_beta   90.00
_cell.angle_gamma   90.00
#
_symmetry.space_group_name_H-M   'P 1'
#
loop_
_entity.id
_entity.type
_entity.pdbx_description
1 polymer ?
#
loop_
_entity_poly.entity_id
_entity_poly.type
_entity_poly.pdbx_seq_one_letter_code
_entity_poly.pdbx_strand_id
1 'polypeptide(L)'
;QAERAKLEAERTNLRKEKELLEQRKVLEEERQKLETEKKQMASIKPPIPAMSKELRRDGRFIAYDNGTVLDTKTNLMWAAKDNGYMIKWSDAKKYCEAYRGGGYTDWRMPTADELAGLYDQSKNQKDESRPEPGNGVHLNDLIDLTHSVIWASDKRGVDEVAYFNFSYGSKMWWHEHSRNDAHAIPVRSVSKQSAANEIGRDSSFISHGDGTVTDTKTGLMWAAKGNKSSLDWESAKAYCDNYRGGGYTDWRMPTQSELAGLYEPERAIRWKVTPLIDVPDECWANETRSIEAAYFAFLNGGRGWRHHNLFKIGALPVRSLIAKKESRFIDHGNGTITDTKTGLMWAARDNGESIHWPKAKKYCEDFFLGGYRDWRLPTTAELAGLYDNNKRYKALGRFPVNLTELIGISDCSTWTSDSRGAESADFDFCNGKQGWWDRNYFVKPVLPVRSAK
;
A
#
# COMPACT_ATOMS: atom_id res chain seq x y z
N GLN A 1 46.40 55.58 20.32
CA GLN A 1 46.89 54.36 19.63
C GLN A 1 46.03 53.14 19.98
N ALA A 2 45.74 52.86 21.26
CA ALA A 2 44.89 51.73 21.67
C ALA A 2 43.47 51.75 21.08
N GLU A 3 42.83 52.92 21.02
CA GLU A 3 41.48 53.07 20.46
C GLU A 3 41.42 52.80 18.95
N ARG A 4 42.45 53.22 18.21
CA ARG A 4 42.59 52.95 16.77
C ARG A 4 42.77 51.45 16.50
N ALA A 5 43.55 50.75 17.32
CA ALA A 5 43.72 49.30 17.22
C ALA A 5 42.43 48.52 17.55
N LYS A 6 41.66 48.99 18.53
CA LYS A 6 40.35 48.41 18.87
C LYS A 6 39.35 48.54 17.72
N LEU A 7 39.31 49.72 17.10
CA LEU A 7 38.40 50.02 15.98
C LEU A 7 38.78 49.23 14.70
N GLU A 8 40.07 48.96 14.50
CA GLU A 8 40.56 48.13 13.40
C GLU A 8 40.26 46.63 13.61
N ALA A 9 40.36 46.13 14.85
CA ALA A 9 39.94 44.78 15.22
C ALA A 9 38.43 44.58 15.03
N GLU A 10 37.62 45.57 15.42
CA GLU A 10 36.16 45.54 15.26
C GLU A 10 35.75 45.55 13.77
N ARG A 11 36.40 46.39 12.94
CA ARG A 11 36.20 46.37 11.49
C ARG A 11 36.57 45.02 10.87
N THR A 12 37.61 44.38 11.37
CA THR A 12 38.05 43.07 10.89
C THR A 12 37.05 41.97 11.26
N ASN A 13 36.50 42.01 12.48
CA ASN A 13 35.45 41.09 12.91
C ASN A 13 34.16 41.28 12.10
N LEU A 14 33.74 42.52 11.89
CA LEU A 14 32.55 42.82 11.09
C LEU A 14 32.69 42.31 9.64
N ARG A 15 33.91 42.40 9.07
CA ARG A 15 34.21 41.87 7.75
C ARG A 15 34.08 40.35 7.70
N LYS A 16 34.62 39.64 8.70
CA LYS A 16 34.51 38.17 8.81
C LYS A 16 33.06 37.72 9.00
N GLU A 17 32.28 38.44 9.80
CA GLU A 17 30.87 38.13 10.05
C GLU A 17 30.03 38.33 8.79
N LYS A 18 30.29 39.39 8.01
CA LYS A 18 29.65 39.62 6.72
C LYS A 18 29.99 38.52 5.71
N GLU A 19 31.23 38.06 5.69
CA GLU A 19 31.67 36.96 4.81
C GLU A 19 31.03 35.62 5.20
N LEU A 20 30.91 35.33 6.50
CA LEU A 20 30.21 34.15 7.00
C LEU A 20 28.71 34.17 6.70
N LEU A 21 28.07 35.35 6.79
CA LEU A 21 26.67 35.51 6.44
C LEU A 21 26.42 35.21 4.96
N GLU A 22 27.34 35.63 4.09
CA GLU A 22 27.24 35.37 2.66
C GLU A 22 27.43 33.88 2.34
N GLN A 23 28.39 33.21 2.98
CA GLN A 23 28.54 31.75 2.86
C GLN A 23 27.29 30.98 3.30
N ARG A 24 26.62 31.44 4.38
CA ARG A 24 25.37 30.82 4.86
C ARG A 24 24.22 30.97 3.86
N LYS A 25 24.13 32.10 3.14
CA LYS A 25 23.11 32.29 2.10
C LYS A 25 23.32 31.33 0.93
N VAL A 26 24.56 31.21 0.45
CA VAL A 26 24.91 30.27 -0.64
C VAL A 26 24.58 28.82 -0.26
N LEU A 27 24.90 28.42 0.99
CA LEU A 27 24.56 27.09 1.51
C LEU A 27 23.05 26.84 1.58
N GLU A 28 22.26 27.84 1.95
CA GLU A 28 20.79 27.69 2.00
C GLU A 28 20.19 27.61 0.58
N GLU A 29 20.72 28.35 -0.38
CA GLU A 29 20.33 28.26 -1.79
C GLU A 29 20.67 26.88 -2.38
N GLU A 30 21.85 26.33 -2.11
CA GLU A 30 22.22 24.96 -2.50
C GLU A 30 21.32 23.91 -1.82
N ARG A 31 21.00 24.09 -0.54
CA ARG A 31 20.08 23.22 0.20
C ARG A 31 18.69 23.22 -0.42
N GLN A 32 18.15 24.39 -0.76
CA GLN A 32 16.86 24.52 -1.44
C GLN A 32 16.89 23.89 -2.83
N LYS A 33 17.98 24.08 -3.59
CA LYS A 33 18.14 23.44 -4.90
C LYS A 33 18.16 21.91 -4.79
N LEU A 34 18.93 21.35 -3.86
CA LEU A 34 18.95 19.91 -3.56
C LEU A 34 17.58 19.37 -3.12
N GLU A 35 16.84 20.13 -2.31
CA GLU A 35 15.50 19.74 -1.86
C GLU A 35 14.49 19.76 -3.02
N THR A 36 14.65 20.69 -3.96
CA THR A 36 13.84 20.78 -5.17
C THR A 36 14.16 19.65 -6.15
N GLU A 37 15.44 19.35 -6.37
CA GLU A 37 15.91 18.20 -7.16
C GLU A 37 15.44 16.86 -6.55
N LYS A 38 15.48 16.72 -5.22
CA LYS A 38 14.92 15.55 -4.52
C LYS A 38 13.41 15.41 -4.71
N LYS A 39 12.64 16.50 -4.63
CA LYS A 39 11.19 16.50 -4.93
C LYS A 39 10.92 16.15 -6.39
N GLN A 40 11.76 16.61 -7.31
CA GLN A 40 11.65 16.32 -8.73
C GLN A 40 11.98 14.85 -9.05
N MET A 41 13.01 14.29 -8.42
CA MET A 41 13.33 12.85 -8.49
C MET A 41 12.27 11.97 -7.84
N ALA A 42 11.65 12.41 -6.74
CA ALA A 42 10.53 11.71 -6.10
C ALA A 42 9.22 11.73 -6.92
N SER A 43 9.08 12.69 -7.85
CA SER A 43 7.95 12.79 -8.78
C SER A 43 8.07 11.85 -9.99
N ILE A 44 9.26 11.30 -10.24
CA ILE A 44 9.45 10.24 -11.23
C ILE A 44 8.89 8.95 -10.62
N LYS A 45 7.58 8.74 -10.77
CA LYS A 45 6.93 7.46 -10.47
C LYS A 45 7.68 6.37 -11.23
N PRO A 46 8.26 5.35 -10.56
CA PRO A 46 8.70 4.17 -11.29
C PRO A 46 7.49 3.61 -12.05
N PRO A 47 7.65 3.18 -13.30
CA PRO A 47 6.55 2.68 -14.08
C PRO A 47 5.89 1.53 -13.31
N ILE A 48 4.57 1.63 -13.16
CA ILE A 48 3.72 0.53 -12.71
C ILE A 48 4.08 -0.67 -13.58
N PRO A 49 4.51 -1.83 -13.03
CA PRO A 49 4.80 -3.00 -13.84
C PRO A 49 3.55 -3.35 -14.63
N ALA A 50 3.64 -3.23 -15.96
CA ALA A 50 2.62 -3.73 -16.86
C ALA A 50 2.38 -5.22 -16.58
N MET A 51 1.15 -5.69 -16.76
CA MET A 51 0.83 -7.12 -16.66
C MET A 51 1.74 -7.90 -17.62
N SER A 52 2.72 -8.62 -17.08
CA SER A 52 3.69 -9.39 -17.85
C SER A 52 3.04 -10.66 -18.39
N LYS A 53 3.30 -10.97 -19.66
CA LYS A 53 2.72 -12.15 -20.32
C LYS A 53 3.52 -13.40 -19.95
N GLU A 54 2.81 -14.49 -19.63
CA GLU A 54 3.44 -15.80 -19.44
C GLU A 54 4.07 -16.28 -20.75
N LEU A 55 5.37 -16.56 -20.73
CA LEU A 55 6.12 -17.10 -21.86
C LEU A 55 6.16 -18.62 -21.84
N ARG A 56 6.51 -19.20 -20.68
CA ARG A 56 6.76 -20.62 -20.52
C ARG A 56 6.51 -21.04 -19.07
N ARG A 57 6.10 -22.29 -18.87
CA ARG A 57 5.85 -22.90 -17.57
C ARG A 57 6.48 -24.28 -17.50
N ASP A 58 7.17 -24.56 -16.40
CA ASP A 58 7.65 -25.91 -16.05
C ASP A 58 7.30 -26.18 -14.58
N GLY A 59 6.24 -26.99 -14.39
CA GLY A 59 5.69 -27.29 -13.08
C GLY A 59 5.31 -26.04 -12.29
N ARG A 60 6.01 -25.82 -11.16
CA ARG A 60 5.80 -24.71 -10.23
C ARG A 60 6.45 -23.40 -10.68
N PHE A 61 7.25 -23.42 -11.75
CA PHE A 61 7.97 -22.25 -12.24
C PHE A 61 7.28 -21.67 -13.48
N ILE A 62 7.06 -20.36 -13.48
CA ILE A 62 6.40 -19.62 -14.57
C ILE A 62 7.33 -18.48 -15.00
N ALA A 63 7.82 -18.51 -16.24
CA ALA A 63 8.62 -17.42 -16.81
C ALA A 63 7.74 -16.40 -17.53
N TYR A 64 8.08 -15.13 -17.33
CA TYR A 64 7.39 -13.99 -17.93
C TYR A 64 8.28 -13.27 -18.95
N ASP A 65 7.64 -12.52 -19.85
CA ASP A 65 8.29 -11.72 -20.91
C ASP A 65 9.12 -10.53 -20.40
N ASN A 66 9.02 -10.24 -19.10
CA ASN A 66 9.77 -9.19 -18.44
C ASN A 66 11.07 -9.68 -17.77
N GLY A 67 11.49 -10.92 -18.05
CA GLY A 67 12.74 -11.49 -17.53
C GLY A 67 12.67 -11.96 -16.08
N THR A 68 11.47 -12.30 -15.58
CA THR A 68 11.27 -12.83 -14.23
C THR A 68 10.66 -14.23 -14.25
N VAL A 69 10.89 -15.00 -13.19
CA VAL A 69 10.37 -16.35 -12.99
C VAL A 69 9.67 -16.46 -11.64
N LEU A 70 8.38 -16.78 -11.64
CA LEU A 70 7.61 -17.03 -10.41
C LEU A 70 7.71 -18.50 -10.02
N ASP A 71 8.15 -18.77 -8.80
CA ASP A 71 8.01 -20.06 -8.12
C ASP A 71 6.69 -20.08 -7.32
N THR A 72 5.67 -20.78 -7.81
CA THR A 72 4.33 -20.84 -7.17
C THR A 72 4.29 -21.63 -5.87
N LYS A 73 5.36 -22.37 -5.51
CA LYS A 73 5.44 -23.09 -4.23
C LYS A 73 5.83 -22.12 -3.11
N THR A 74 6.92 -21.39 -3.34
CA THR A 74 7.47 -20.44 -2.36
C THR A 74 6.84 -19.05 -2.48
N ASN A 75 6.21 -18.77 -3.61
CA ASN A 75 5.83 -17.43 -4.07
C ASN A 75 6.98 -16.44 -4.03
N LEU A 76 8.15 -16.92 -4.39
CA LEU A 76 9.28 -16.08 -4.71
C LEU A 76 9.30 -15.84 -6.22
N MET A 77 9.64 -14.62 -6.61
CA MET A 77 9.93 -14.27 -7.98
C MET A 77 11.43 -14.02 -8.09
N TRP A 78 12.02 -14.68 -9.07
CA TRP A 78 13.45 -14.71 -9.33
C TRP A 78 13.73 -13.93 -10.60
N ALA A 79 14.91 -13.33 -10.69
CA ALA A 79 15.46 -12.95 -11.97
C ALA A 79 15.62 -14.22 -12.83
N ALA A 80 15.26 -14.15 -14.12
CA ALA A 80 15.44 -15.28 -15.02
C ALA A 80 16.93 -15.60 -15.29
N LYS A 81 17.85 -14.71 -14.92
CA LYS A 81 19.29 -14.88 -15.09
C LYS A 81 20.07 -14.30 -13.92
N ASP A 82 21.21 -14.91 -13.60
CA ASP A 82 22.18 -14.36 -12.64
C ASP A 82 22.93 -13.14 -13.20
N ASN A 83 23.84 -12.58 -12.40
CA ASN A 83 24.60 -11.39 -12.76
C ASN A 83 25.67 -11.62 -13.85
N GLY A 84 26.01 -12.87 -14.17
CA GLY A 84 26.93 -13.19 -15.27
C GLY A 84 28.43 -12.95 -15.02
N TYR A 85 28.83 -12.53 -13.82
CA TYR A 85 30.25 -12.30 -13.48
C TYR A 85 30.53 -12.55 -12.00
N MET A 86 31.79 -12.79 -11.68
CA MET A 86 32.27 -12.98 -10.30
C MET A 86 32.13 -11.69 -9.49
N ILE A 87 31.42 -11.75 -8.37
CA ILE A 87 31.18 -10.61 -7.49
C ILE A 87 31.43 -10.97 -6.02
N LYS A 88 31.94 -10.01 -5.24
CA LYS A 88 32.12 -10.15 -3.79
C LYS A 88 30.78 -10.15 -3.08
N TRP A 89 30.67 -10.82 -1.94
CA TRP A 89 29.42 -10.91 -1.18
C TRP A 89 28.78 -9.54 -0.88
N SER A 90 29.57 -8.55 -0.45
CA SER A 90 29.06 -7.21 -0.12
C SER A 90 28.55 -6.45 -1.33
N ASP A 91 29.14 -6.66 -2.50
CA ASP A 91 28.71 -6.04 -3.76
C ASP A 91 27.56 -6.84 -4.40
N ALA A 92 27.48 -8.16 -4.19
CA ALA A 92 26.36 -9.01 -4.57
C ALA A 92 25.06 -8.54 -3.90
N LYS A 93 25.14 -8.20 -2.61
CA LYS A 93 24.00 -7.64 -1.87
C LYS A 93 23.52 -6.33 -2.50
N LYS A 94 24.43 -5.38 -2.76
CA LYS A 94 24.10 -4.11 -3.42
C LYS A 94 23.54 -4.32 -4.81
N TYR A 95 24.10 -5.26 -5.58
CA TYR A 95 23.62 -5.62 -6.90
C TYR A 95 22.17 -6.08 -6.86
N CYS A 96 21.82 -7.01 -5.97
CA CYS A 96 20.44 -7.48 -5.84
C CYS A 96 19.47 -6.38 -5.39
N GLU A 97 19.86 -5.52 -4.46
CA GLU A 97 19.05 -4.37 -4.00
C GLU A 97 18.88 -3.28 -5.08
N ALA A 98 19.87 -3.15 -5.98
CA ALA A 98 19.84 -2.22 -7.11
C ALA A 98 19.16 -2.82 -8.36
N TYR A 99 18.89 -4.13 -8.38
CA TYR A 99 18.29 -4.79 -9.53
C TYR A 99 16.87 -4.29 -9.80
N ARG A 100 16.50 -4.13 -11.08
CA ARG A 100 15.20 -3.57 -11.52
C ARG A 100 14.52 -4.43 -12.58
N GLY A 101 14.82 -5.72 -12.62
CA GLY A 101 14.16 -6.66 -13.54
C GLY A 101 12.65 -6.67 -13.32
N GLY A 102 11.89 -6.88 -14.40
CA GLY A 102 10.42 -6.88 -14.36
C GLY A 102 9.77 -5.55 -13.98
N GLY A 103 10.51 -4.45 -13.83
CA GLY A 103 10.01 -3.16 -13.34
C GLY A 103 9.83 -3.08 -11.82
N TYR A 104 10.28 -4.11 -11.08
CA TYR A 104 10.17 -4.14 -9.61
C TYR A 104 11.38 -3.49 -8.94
N THR A 105 11.19 -2.96 -7.73
CA THR A 105 12.21 -2.23 -6.97
C THR A 105 12.55 -2.88 -5.61
N ASP A 106 11.83 -3.95 -5.24
CA ASP A 106 11.88 -4.66 -3.96
C ASP A 106 12.72 -5.96 -4.04
N TRP A 107 13.67 -6.00 -4.98
CA TRP A 107 14.60 -7.11 -5.12
C TRP A 107 15.61 -7.15 -3.97
N ARG A 108 15.97 -8.36 -3.56
CA ARG A 108 16.97 -8.62 -2.53
C ARG A 108 17.80 -9.85 -2.87
N MET A 109 18.87 -10.01 -2.12
CA MET A 109 19.67 -11.23 -2.14
C MET A 109 18.90 -12.38 -1.47
N PRO A 110 18.92 -13.60 -2.02
CA PRO A 110 18.21 -14.75 -1.47
C PRO A 110 18.89 -15.28 -0.21
N THR A 111 18.14 -15.95 0.65
CA THR A 111 18.74 -16.78 1.71
C THR A 111 19.24 -18.11 1.12
N ALA A 112 20.12 -18.79 1.85
CA ALA A 112 20.62 -20.09 1.42
C ALA A 112 19.51 -21.14 1.35
N ASP A 113 18.48 -21.02 2.20
CA ASP A 113 17.34 -21.93 2.23
C ASP A 113 16.40 -21.68 1.03
N GLU A 114 16.28 -20.43 0.57
CA GLU A 114 15.56 -20.10 -0.67
C GLU A 114 16.28 -20.65 -1.90
N LEU A 115 17.62 -20.54 -1.95
CA LEU A 115 18.45 -21.14 -2.99
C LEU A 115 18.34 -22.68 -2.97
N ALA A 116 18.37 -23.29 -1.79
CA ALA A 116 18.15 -24.73 -1.63
C ALA A 116 16.79 -25.18 -2.17
N GLY A 117 15.77 -24.33 -2.06
CA GLY A 117 14.45 -24.59 -2.62
C GLY A 117 14.42 -24.67 -4.15
N LEU A 118 15.39 -24.07 -4.85
CA LEU A 118 15.52 -24.11 -6.31
C LEU A 118 16.26 -25.36 -6.82
N TYR A 119 17.07 -26.00 -5.98
CA TYR A 119 17.86 -27.15 -6.35
C TYR A 119 16.99 -28.36 -6.71
N ASP A 120 17.28 -28.97 -7.84
CA ASP A 120 16.61 -30.20 -8.31
C ASP A 120 17.65 -31.10 -8.98
N GLN A 121 18.08 -32.14 -8.25
CA GLN A 121 19.08 -33.11 -8.71
C GLN A 121 18.67 -33.82 -10.02
N SER A 122 17.38 -33.88 -10.36
CA SER A 122 16.90 -34.50 -11.60
C SER A 122 17.12 -33.60 -12.83
N LYS A 123 17.31 -32.30 -12.63
CA LYS A 123 17.62 -31.32 -13.67
C LYS A 123 19.12 -31.20 -13.82
N ASN A 124 19.61 -30.88 -15.01
CA ASN A 124 21.02 -30.61 -15.25
C ASN A 124 21.15 -29.64 -16.41
N GLN A 125 21.33 -28.36 -16.11
CA GLN A 125 21.72 -27.36 -17.10
C GLN A 125 23.20 -27.61 -17.41
N LYS A 126 23.47 -28.15 -18.59
CA LYS A 126 24.83 -28.34 -19.08
C LYS A 126 25.35 -27.02 -19.63
N ASP A 127 26.46 -26.56 -19.09
CA ASP A 127 27.23 -25.47 -19.69
C ASP A 127 28.09 -26.05 -20.82
N GLU A 128 27.71 -25.83 -22.08
CA GLU A 128 28.49 -26.26 -23.25
C GLU A 128 29.87 -25.59 -23.33
N SER A 129 30.11 -24.50 -22.57
CA SER A 129 31.38 -23.76 -22.56
C SER A 129 32.41 -24.24 -21.52
N ARG A 130 32.06 -25.23 -20.66
CA ARG A 130 32.95 -25.77 -19.61
C ARG A 130 33.19 -27.28 -19.79
N PRO A 131 34.37 -27.71 -20.29
CA PRO A 131 34.66 -29.13 -20.59
C PRO A 131 35.07 -29.99 -19.38
N GLU A 132 35.01 -29.48 -18.15
CA GLU A 132 35.39 -30.23 -16.94
C GLU A 132 34.32 -31.28 -16.57
N PRO A 133 34.72 -32.53 -16.25
CA PRO A 133 33.79 -33.61 -15.99
C PRO A 133 33.13 -33.45 -14.61
N GLY A 134 31.86 -33.03 -14.57
CA GLY A 134 30.98 -33.36 -13.46
C GLY A 134 30.00 -32.31 -12.92
N ASN A 135 30.04 -31.04 -13.30
CA ASN A 135 29.30 -30.01 -12.55
C ASN A 135 28.40 -29.13 -13.41
N GLY A 136 27.27 -29.69 -13.83
CA GLY A 136 26.16 -28.86 -14.31
C GLY A 136 25.45 -28.14 -13.15
N VAL A 137 24.53 -27.25 -13.51
CA VAL A 137 23.65 -26.60 -12.53
C VAL A 137 22.36 -27.42 -12.42
N HIS A 138 22.11 -27.99 -11.24
CA HIS A 138 20.92 -28.81 -10.99
C HIS A 138 19.72 -27.95 -10.61
N LEU A 139 19.08 -27.37 -11.63
CA LEU A 139 18.04 -26.33 -11.53
C LEU A 139 17.13 -26.36 -12.76
N ASN A 140 15.89 -25.90 -12.58
CA ASN A 140 14.94 -25.68 -13.68
C ASN A 140 15.49 -24.69 -14.75
N ASP A 141 15.39 -25.04 -16.03
CA ASP A 141 15.95 -24.26 -17.16
C ASP A 141 15.25 -22.92 -17.43
N LEU A 142 14.22 -22.55 -16.66
CA LEU A 142 13.63 -21.21 -16.66
C LEU A 142 14.51 -20.17 -15.95
N ILE A 143 15.39 -20.60 -15.03
CA ILE A 143 16.37 -19.75 -14.37
C ILE A 143 17.76 -20.12 -14.89
N ASP A 144 18.39 -19.22 -15.62
CA ASP A 144 19.71 -19.38 -16.22
C ASP A 144 20.80 -18.93 -15.23
N LEU A 145 21.49 -19.90 -14.62
CA LEU A 145 22.68 -19.63 -13.82
C LEU A 145 23.93 -19.90 -14.64
N THR A 146 24.75 -18.87 -14.82
CA THR A 146 26.05 -18.97 -15.49
C THR A 146 27.16 -19.45 -14.55
N HIS A 147 26.84 -19.64 -13.27
CA HIS A 147 27.74 -20.21 -12.27
C HIS A 147 27.01 -21.10 -11.27
N SER A 148 27.65 -22.21 -10.85
CA SER A 148 27.03 -23.16 -9.91
C SER A 148 27.08 -22.70 -8.45
N VAL A 149 27.90 -21.71 -8.12
CA VAL A 149 28.02 -21.15 -6.77
C VAL A 149 27.34 -19.79 -6.73
N ILE A 150 26.31 -19.66 -5.90
CA ILE A 150 25.51 -18.44 -5.73
C ILE A 150 25.59 -17.98 -4.29
N TRP A 151 25.84 -16.69 -4.09
CA TRP A 151 25.85 -16.10 -2.76
C TRP A 151 24.46 -16.08 -2.12
N ALA A 152 24.42 -16.33 -0.81
CA ALA A 152 23.25 -16.17 0.04
C ALA A 152 23.43 -15.01 1.02
N SER A 153 22.33 -14.43 1.46
CA SER A 153 22.31 -13.28 2.38
C SER A 153 22.68 -13.63 3.83
N ASP A 154 22.68 -14.92 4.18
CA ASP A 154 22.91 -15.39 5.54
C ASP A 154 24.35 -15.06 6.01
N LYS A 155 24.45 -14.61 7.26
CA LYS A 155 25.72 -14.43 7.99
C LYS A 155 25.72 -15.29 9.25
N ARG A 156 26.89 -15.79 9.63
CA ARG A 156 27.10 -16.39 10.96
C ARG A 156 28.45 -15.96 11.52
N GLY A 157 28.56 -15.95 12.84
CA GLY A 157 29.78 -15.51 13.50
C GLY A 157 30.13 -14.06 13.14
N VAL A 158 31.43 -13.77 13.14
CA VAL A 158 31.93 -12.39 12.93
C VAL A 158 32.16 -12.10 11.44
N ASP A 159 32.50 -13.11 10.65
CA ASP A 159 32.96 -12.90 9.27
C ASP A 159 32.59 -14.03 8.30
N GLU A 160 31.67 -14.95 8.63
CA GLU A 160 31.25 -16.00 7.69
C GLU A 160 29.96 -15.63 6.95
N VAL A 161 29.98 -15.78 5.63
CA VAL A 161 28.87 -15.55 4.70
C VAL A 161 28.49 -16.83 3.98
N ALA A 162 27.19 -17.04 3.79
CA ALA A 162 26.69 -18.26 3.16
C ALA A 162 26.72 -18.19 1.63
N TYR A 163 26.87 -19.35 1.01
CA TYR A 163 26.59 -19.57 -0.40
C TYR A 163 25.91 -20.92 -0.58
N PHE A 164 25.28 -21.10 -1.74
CA PHE A 164 24.69 -22.39 -2.14
C PHE A 164 25.36 -22.88 -3.42
N ASN A 165 25.72 -24.17 -3.44
CA ASN A 165 26.33 -24.82 -4.59
C ASN A 165 25.31 -25.72 -5.30
N PHE A 166 24.89 -25.30 -6.50
CA PHE A 166 23.93 -26.01 -7.35
C PHE A 166 24.50 -27.24 -8.07
N SER A 167 25.80 -27.51 -7.99
CA SER A 167 26.37 -28.78 -8.49
C SER A 167 26.15 -29.94 -7.53
N TYR A 168 26.04 -29.66 -6.21
CA TYR A 168 25.89 -30.71 -5.19
C TYR A 168 24.67 -30.53 -4.28
N GLY A 169 24.00 -29.38 -4.35
CA GLY A 169 22.84 -29.07 -3.51
C GLY A 169 23.19 -28.74 -2.06
N SER A 170 24.34 -28.10 -1.82
CA SER A 170 24.84 -27.86 -0.46
C SER A 170 24.93 -26.37 -0.09
N LYS A 171 24.48 -26.06 1.13
CA LYS A 171 24.71 -24.78 1.82
C LYS A 171 26.07 -24.81 2.50
N MET A 172 26.90 -23.82 2.20
CA MET A 172 28.28 -23.73 2.67
C MET A 172 28.59 -22.30 3.15
N TRP A 173 29.75 -22.13 3.77
CA TRP A 173 30.17 -20.87 4.38
C TRP A 173 31.60 -20.52 3.94
N TRP A 174 31.82 -19.26 3.61
CA TRP A 174 33.14 -18.69 3.35
C TRP A 174 33.35 -17.46 4.22
N HIS A 175 34.61 -17.10 4.46
CA HIS A 175 34.93 -15.83 5.10
C HIS A 175 34.63 -14.67 4.14
N GLU A 176 33.97 -13.62 4.63
CA GLU A 176 33.57 -12.43 3.87
C GLU A 176 34.77 -11.74 3.19
N HIS A 177 35.96 -11.84 3.80
CA HIS A 177 37.22 -11.29 3.30
C HIS A 177 38.05 -12.30 2.50
N SER A 178 37.54 -13.51 2.26
CA SER A 178 38.22 -14.49 1.40
C SER A 178 38.28 -13.98 -0.05
N ARG A 179 39.25 -14.46 -0.83
CA ARG A 179 39.34 -14.17 -2.28
C ARG A 179 38.25 -14.88 -3.11
N ASN A 180 37.26 -15.48 -2.45
CA ASN A 180 36.25 -16.27 -3.12
C ASN A 180 35.17 -15.33 -3.64
N ASP A 181 34.98 -15.34 -4.94
CA ASP A 181 33.88 -14.66 -5.61
C ASP A 181 32.86 -15.70 -6.07
N ALA A 182 31.59 -15.30 -6.10
CA ALA A 182 30.49 -16.12 -6.60
C ALA A 182 29.51 -15.23 -7.36
N HIS A 183 28.47 -15.82 -7.93
CA HIS A 183 27.42 -15.06 -8.62
C HIS A 183 26.28 -14.69 -7.67
N ALA A 184 25.42 -13.79 -8.13
CA ALA A 184 24.25 -13.31 -7.41
C ALA A 184 23.02 -13.43 -8.29
N ILE A 185 21.94 -13.98 -7.72
CA ILE A 185 20.62 -14.00 -8.35
C ILE A 185 19.62 -13.19 -7.49
N PRO A 186 18.98 -12.14 -8.03
CA PRO A 186 17.96 -11.40 -7.31
C PRO A 186 16.71 -12.24 -7.07
N VAL A 187 16.14 -12.12 -5.86
CA VAL A 187 14.84 -12.67 -5.50
C VAL A 187 13.96 -11.59 -4.87
N ARG A 188 12.66 -11.68 -5.07
CA ARG A 188 11.67 -10.88 -4.37
C ARG A 188 10.50 -11.75 -3.92
N SER A 189 9.80 -11.33 -2.89
CA SER A 189 8.56 -11.97 -2.49
C SER A 189 7.44 -11.53 -3.42
N VAL A 190 6.74 -12.48 -4.03
CA VAL A 190 5.44 -12.22 -4.64
C VAL A 190 4.43 -12.28 -3.53
N SER A 191 3.78 -11.16 -3.25
CA SER A 191 2.65 -11.05 -2.34
C SER A 191 1.75 -12.29 -2.43
N LYS A 192 1.85 -13.20 -1.47
CA LYS A 192 0.81 -14.20 -1.22
C LYS A 192 -0.39 -13.42 -0.69
N GLN A 193 -1.36 -13.17 -1.56
CA GLN A 193 -2.74 -13.34 -1.12
C GLN A 193 -2.85 -14.77 -0.55
N SER A 194 -3.10 -14.84 0.77
CA SER A 194 -3.49 -16.02 1.56
C SER A 194 -2.43 -17.06 1.98
N ALA A 195 -2.37 -17.23 3.30
CA ALA A 195 -2.08 -18.44 4.08
C ALA A 195 -0.65 -19.03 4.04
N ALA A 196 0.27 -18.46 4.83
CA ALA A 196 1.26 -19.22 5.62
C ALA A 196 2.09 -18.26 6.49
N ASN A 197 1.57 -17.94 7.68
CA ASN A 197 2.29 -17.66 8.94
C ASN A 197 1.27 -17.12 9.96
N GLU A 198 0.19 -17.87 10.24
CA GLU A 198 -0.73 -17.48 11.31
C GLU A 198 -0.01 -17.62 12.65
N ILE A 199 0.39 -16.52 13.27
CA ILE A 199 1.06 -16.52 14.59
C ILE A 199 0.11 -16.09 15.71
N GLY A 200 -1.09 -15.66 15.35
CA GLY A 200 -2.16 -15.32 16.30
C GLY A 200 -3.47 -15.05 15.58
N ARG A 201 -4.58 -15.50 16.15
CA ARG A 201 -5.93 -15.31 15.62
C ARG A 201 -6.84 -14.75 16.71
N ASP A 202 -7.68 -13.79 16.33
CA ASP A 202 -8.76 -13.29 17.15
C ASP A 202 -9.99 -13.04 16.27
N SER A 203 -11.00 -13.88 16.42
CA SER A 203 -12.22 -13.81 15.61
C SER A 203 -11.94 -13.88 14.10
N SER A 204 -12.19 -12.79 13.35
CA SER A 204 -11.89 -12.69 11.92
C SER A 204 -10.50 -12.15 11.61
N PHE A 205 -9.75 -11.72 12.63
CA PHE A 205 -8.42 -11.16 12.48
C PHE A 205 -7.34 -12.25 12.57
N ILE A 206 -6.43 -12.25 11.59
CA ILE A 206 -5.31 -13.18 11.47
C ILE A 206 -4.03 -12.36 11.43
N SER A 207 -3.15 -12.55 12.41
CA SER A 207 -1.80 -11.96 12.41
C SER A 207 -0.85 -12.85 11.61
N HIS A 208 -0.10 -12.23 10.69
CA HIS A 208 0.88 -12.92 9.83
C HIS A 208 2.31 -12.87 10.38
N GLY A 209 2.51 -12.12 11.48
CA GLY A 209 3.81 -11.95 12.14
C GLY A 209 4.89 -11.21 11.37
N ASP A 210 4.56 -10.73 10.18
CA ASP A 210 5.35 -9.81 9.35
C ASP A 210 5.01 -8.34 9.63
N GLY A 211 4.29 -8.08 10.73
CA GLY A 211 3.76 -6.77 11.07
C GLY A 211 2.41 -6.44 10.42
N THR A 212 1.72 -7.43 9.83
CA THR A 212 0.37 -7.25 9.25
C THR A 212 -0.69 -8.13 9.91
N VAL A 213 -1.93 -7.66 9.86
CA VAL A 213 -3.12 -8.36 10.37
C VAL A 213 -4.22 -8.32 9.32
N THR A 214 -4.73 -9.47 8.90
CA THR A 214 -5.84 -9.58 7.96
C THR A 214 -7.17 -9.71 8.67
N ASP A 215 -8.14 -8.87 8.31
CA ASP A 215 -9.54 -9.08 8.63
C ASP A 215 -10.22 -9.89 7.50
N THR A 216 -10.48 -11.16 7.79
CA THR A 216 -11.12 -12.09 6.86
C THR A 216 -12.57 -11.76 6.54
N LYS A 217 -13.26 -10.94 7.35
CA LYS A 217 -14.64 -10.51 7.07
C LYS A 217 -14.69 -9.44 5.98
N THR A 218 -13.79 -8.47 6.06
CA THR A 218 -13.77 -7.32 5.14
C THR A 218 -12.83 -7.53 3.96
N GLY A 219 -11.87 -8.46 4.07
CA GLY A 219 -10.80 -8.63 3.09
C GLY A 219 -9.75 -7.51 3.17
N LEU A 220 -9.74 -6.73 4.25
CA LEU A 220 -8.74 -5.70 4.51
C LEU A 220 -7.55 -6.30 5.25
N MET A 221 -6.37 -5.74 4.99
CA MET A 221 -5.16 -6.00 5.75
C MET A 221 -4.69 -4.71 6.38
N TRP A 222 -4.42 -4.78 7.68
CA TRP A 222 -4.06 -3.67 8.54
C TRP A 222 -2.60 -3.80 8.94
N ALA A 223 -1.92 -2.67 9.15
CA ALA A 223 -0.69 -2.67 9.90
C ALA A 223 -0.98 -3.18 11.33
N ALA A 224 -0.14 -4.06 11.85
CA ALA A 224 -0.29 -4.56 13.23
C ALA A 224 -0.05 -3.47 14.28
N LYS A 225 0.53 -2.33 13.88
CA LYS A 225 0.78 -1.18 14.74
C LYS A 225 0.53 0.11 13.97
N GLY A 226 -0.30 0.98 14.53
CA GLY A 226 -0.40 2.37 14.10
C GLY A 226 0.86 3.16 14.46
N ASN A 227 0.92 4.41 14.01
CA ASN A 227 1.99 5.28 14.45
C ASN A 227 1.82 5.60 15.95
N LYS A 228 2.93 5.65 16.70
CA LYS A 228 2.93 6.07 18.11
C LYS A 228 3.07 7.58 18.29
N SER A 229 3.22 8.31 17.19
CA SER A 229 3.44 9.75 17.16
C SER A 229 2.23 10.44 16.54
N SER A 230 1.73 11.49 17.19
CA SER A 230 0.64 12.32 16.68
C SER A 230 1.09 13.12 15.44
N LEU A 231 0.42 12.92 14.31
CA LEU A 231 0.67 13.60 13.03
C LEU A 231 -0.51 14.49 12.66
N ASP A 232 -0.26 15.60 11.96
CA ASP A 232 -1.31 16.27 11.18
C ASP A 232 -1.80 15.35 10.05
N TRP A 233 -2.93 15.70 9.43
CA TRP A 233 -3.58 14.82 8.47
C TRP A 233 -2.72 14.55 7.24
N GLU A 234 -2.10 15.58 6.66
CA GLU A 234 -1.22 15.47 5.50
C GLU A 234 -0.02 14.55 5.79
N SER A 235 0.62 14.70 6.95
CA SER A 235 1.74 13.85 7.37
C SER A 235 1.27 12.42 7.67
N ALA A 236 0.09 12.25 8.26
CA ALA A 236 -0.51 10.94 8.50
C ALA A 236 -0.83 10.22 7.18
N LYS A 237 -1.35 10.95 6.20
CA LYS A 237 -1.63 10.42 4.87
C LYS A 237 -0.33 9.98 4.18
N ALA A 238 0.69 10.83 4.21
CA ALA A 238 2.00 10.49 3.69
C ALA A 238 2.62 9.28 4.41
N TYR A 239 2.45 9.16 5.72
CA TYR A 239 2.89 8.00 6.49
C TYR A 239 2.21 6.71 6.01
N CYS A 240 0.89 6.72 5.85
CA CYS A 240 0.16 5.54 5.37
C CYS A 240 0.53 5.17 3.93
N ASP A 241 0.61 6.13 3.02
CA ASP A 241 0.95 5.91 1.60
C ASP A 241 2.41 5.41 1.42
N ASN A 242 3.31 5.81 2.33
CA ASN A 242 4.71 5.37 2.33
C ASN A 242 4.98 4.17 3.24
N TYR A 243 3.96 3.61 3.90
CA TYR A 243 4.12 2.44 4.74
C TYR A 243 4.51 1.22 3.91
N ARG A 244 5.38 0.36 4.45
CA ARG A 244 5.94 -0.82 3.76
C ARG A 244 5.91 -2.09 4.62
N GLY A 245 4.94 -2.18 5.55
CA GLY A 245 4.75 -3.38 6.37
C GLY A 245 4.41 -4.61 5.52
N GLY A 246 4.86 -5.78 5.95
CA GLY A 246 4.65 -7.05 5.22
C GLY A 246 5.22 -7.08 3.79
N GLY A 247 6.07 -6.13 3.40
CA GLY A 247 6.61 -6.01 2.04
C GLY A 247 5.62 -5.44 1.01
N TYR A 248 4.47 -4.92 1.43
CA TYR A 248 3.48 -4.33 0.52
C TYR A 248 3.71 -2.83 0.30
N THR A 249 3.30 -2.32 -0.86
CA THR A 249 3.50 -0.91 -1.29
C THR A 249 2.19 -0.17 -1.56
N ASP A 250 1.07 -0.88 -1.57
CA ASP A 250 -0.30 -0.43 -1.83
C ASP A 250 -1.05 -0.08 -0.53
N TRP A 251 -0.31 0.30 0.52
CA TRP A 251 -0.88 0.81 1.76
C TRP A 251 -1.47 2.20 1.55
N ARG A 252 -2.52 2.51 2.30
CA ARG A 252 -3.20 3.80 2.28
C ARG A 252 -3.77 4.16 3.64
N MET A 253 -4.17 5.43 3.75
CA MET A 253 -4.98 5.87 4.87
C MET A 253 -6.37 5.19 4.84
N PRO A 254 -6.89 4.72 5.98
CA PRO A 254 -8.20 4.08 6.06
C PRO A 254 -9.31 5.13 5.97
N THR A 255 -10.50 4.68 5.58
CA THR A 255 -11.73 5.47 5.69
C THR A 255 -12.26 5.45 7.12
N GLN A 256 -13.09 6.41 7.48
CA GLN A 256 -13.69 6.49 8.81
C GLN A 256 -14.57 5.27 9.09
N SER A 257 -15.22 4.75 8.05
CA SER A 257 -16.02 3.53 8.12
C SER A 257 -15.19 2.25 8.30
N GLU A 258 -14.01 2.14 7.66
CA GLU A 258 -13.11 1.00 7.87
C GLU A 258 -12.55 0.99 9.30
N LEU A 259 -12.17 2.16 9.83
CA LEU A 259 -11.76 2.30 11.23
C LEU A 259 -12.89 1.90 12.18
N ALA A 260 -14.13 2.34 11.89
CA ALA A 260 -15.29 1.94 12.66
C ALA A 260 -15.56 0.42 12.59
N GLY A 261 -15.20 -0.24 11.49
CA GLY A 261 -15.28 -1.69 11.32
C GLY A 261 -14.34 -2.48 12.25
N LEU A 262 -13.27 -1.85 12.77
CA LEU A 262 -12.39 -2.45 13.77
C LEU A 262 -12.94 -2.37 15.21
N TYR A 263 -13.96 -1.55 15.45
CA TYR A 263 -14.48 -1.27 16.79
C TYR A 263 -15.51 -2.32 17.25
N GLU A 264 -15.25 -2.92 18.40
CA GLU A 264 -16.04 -3.97 19.03
C GLU A 264 -16.51 -3.53 20.43
N PRO A 265 -17.67 -2.85 20.56
CA PRO A 265 -18.09 -2.15 21.78
C PRO A 265 -18.12 -3.02 23.03
N GLU A 266 -18.47 -4.30 22.88
CA GLU A 266 -18.63 -5.27 23.97
C GLU A 266 -17.29 -5.77 24.55
N ARG A 267 -16.15 -5.42 23.93
CA ARG A 267 -14.84 -5.92 24.40
C ARG A 267 -14.43 -5.31 25.74
N ALA A 268 -13.98 -6.13 26.68
CA ALA A 268 -13.50 -5.69 28.01
C ALA A 268 -12.04 -5.19 28.03
N ILE A 269 -11.63 -4.39 27.04
CA ILE A 269 -10.31 -3.76 26.93
C ILE A 269 -10.45 -2.24 26.72
N ARG A 270 -9.37 -1.48 26.94
CA ARG A 270 -9.37 0.00 26.89
C ARG A 270 -9.70 0.51 25.49
N TRP A 271 -8.96 0.06 24.48
CA TRP A 271 -9.31 0.26 23.07
C TRP A 271 -10.14 -0.92 22.62
N LYS A 272 -11.38 -0.68 22.22
CA LYS A 272 -12.35 -1.72 21.88
C LYS A 272 -12.03 -2.34 20.50
N VAL A 273 -10.83 -2.85 20.29
CA VAL A 273 -10.31 -3.39 19.02
C VAL A 273 -9.57 -4.70 19.30
N THR A 274 -9.42 -5.59 18.33
CA THR A 274 -8.57 -6.78 18.48
C THR A 274 -7.18 -6.43 19.05
N PRO A 275 -6.63 -7.19 20.03
CA PRO A 275 -5.30 -6.94 20.58
C PRO A 275 -4.18 -7.28 19.57
N LEU A 276 -4.51 -7.85 18.41
CA LEU A 276 -3.56 -8.08 17.33
C LEU A 276 -3.15 -6.76 16.63
N ILE A 277 -3.91 -5.67 16.81
CA ILE A 277 -3.64 -4.37 16.22
C ILE A 277 -3.42 -3.35 17.36
N ASP A 278 -2.20 -2.81 17.46
CA ASP A 278 -1.86 -1.71 18.36
C ASP A 278 -2.36 -0.39 17.73
N VAL A 279 -3.52 0.08 18.16
CA VAL A 279 -4.19 1.29 17.62
C VAL A 279 -3.88 2.54 18.46
N PRO A 280 -3.80 3.73 17.83
CA PRO A 280 -3.81 5.00 18.56
C PRO A 280 -5.18 5.27 19.21
N ASP A 281 -5.25 6.21 20.17
CA ASP A 281 -6.51 6.62 20.79
C ASP A 281 -7.54 7.14 19.75
N GLU A 282 -7.06 8.02 18.88
CA GLU A 282 -7.78 8.57 17.73
C GLU A 282 -6.95 8.35 16.46
N CYS A 283 -7.62 7.98 15.37
CA CYS A 283 -6.98 7.71 14.09
C CYS A 283 -7.59 8.57 12.98
N TRP A 284 -6.73 9.25 12.22
CA TRP A 284 -7.13 9.96 11.01
C TRP A 284 -7.72 9.00 9.99
N ALA A 285 -8.76 9.49 9.33
CA ALA A 285 -9.37 8.85 8.19
C ALA A 285 -9.14 9.69 6.91
N ASN A 286 -9.25 9.05 5.75
CA ASN A 286 -8.91 9.63 4.45
C ASN A 286 -9.90 10.70 3.98
N GLU A 287 -11.11 10.74 4.53
CA GLU A 287 -12.13 11.72 4.15
C GLU A 287 -11.78 13.12 4.69
N THR A 288 -11.91 14.14 3.84
CA THR A 288 -11.80 15.55 4.24
C THR A 288 -13.03 16.34 3.83
N ARG A 289 -13.39 17.36 4.60
CA ARG A 289 -14.41 18.37 4.26
C ARG A 289 -13.86 19.76 4.58
N SER A 290 -13.78 20.63 3.58
CA SER A 290 -13.18 21.97 3.75
C SER A 290 -11.80 21.90 4.43
N ILE A 291 -11.65 22.45 5.64
CA ILE A 291 -10.42 22.47 6.45
C ILE A 291 -10.36 21.34 7.49
N GLU A 292 -11.31 20.41 7.48
CA GLU A 292 -11.38 19.32 8.44
C GLU A 292 -11.12 17.97 7.77
N ALA A 293 -10.54 17.05 8.52
CA ALA A 293 -10.43 15.65 8.17
C ALA A 293 -11.24 14.79 9.15
N ALA A 294 -11.77 13.68 8.64
CA ALA A 294 -12.50 12.72 9.45
C ALA A 294 -11.52 11.94 10.35
N TYR A 295 -11.99 11.52 11.52
CA TYR A 295 -11.25 10.63 12.41
C TYR A 295 -12.18 9.63 13.10
N PHE A 296 -11.60 8.58 13.66
CA PHE A 296 -12.31 7.62 14.51
C PHE A 296 -11.60 7.48 15.86
N ALA A 297 -12.37 7.48 16.96
CA ALA A 297 -11.88 7.33 18.33
C ALA A 297 -12.16 5.92 18.86
N PHE A 298 -11.11 5.14 19.12
CA PHE A 298 -11.23 3.74 19.54
C PHE A 298 -11.59 3.56 21.01
N LEU A 299 -11.48 4.62 21.82
CA LEU A 299 -11.86 4.61 23.24
C LEU A 299 -13.39 4.50 23.42
N ASN A 300 -14.17 5.16 22.55
CA ASN A 300 -15.62 5.29 22.70
C ASN A 300 -16.42 5.03 21.41
N GLY A 301 -15.75 4.69 20.31
CA GLY A 301 -16.40 4.45 19.02
C GLY A 301 -16.84 5.73 18.30
N GLY A 302 -16.32 6.89 18.73
CA GLY A 302 -16.71 8.19 18.22
C GLY A 302 -16.22 8.43 16.79
N ARG A 303 -17.15 8.82 15.91
CA ARG A 303 -16.84 9.40 14.59
C ARG A 303 -16.85 10.91 14.71
N GLY A 304 -15.87 11.58 14.11
CA GLY A 304 -15.81 13.03 14.14
C GLY A 304 -14.97 13.63 13.04
N TRP A 305 -14.87 14.96 13.08
CA TRP A 305 -14.09 15.77 12.16
C TRP A 305 -13.21 16.72 12.98
N ARG A 306 -11.96 16.91 12.54
CA ARG A 306 -11.01 17.82 13.18
C ARG A 306 -10.26 18.61 12.14
N HIS A 307 -9.87 19.83 12.48
CA HIS A 307 -9.08 20.65 11.58
C HIS A 307 -7.75 19.97 11.20
N HIS A 308 -7.55 19.72 9.92
CA HIS A 308 -6.51 18.82 9.40
C HIS A 308 -5.06 19.28 9.70
N ASN A 309 -4.83 20.60 9.82
CA ASN A 309 -3.52 21.18 10.18
C ASN A 309 -3.31 21.51 11.68
N LEU A 310 -4.39 21.62 12.47
CA LEU A 310 -4.28 22.11 13.86
C LEU A 310 -4.26 20.98 14.89
N PHE A 311 -4.81 19.82 14.52
CA PHE A 311 -4.82 18.64 15.38
C PHE A 311 -3.76 17.64 14.92
N LYS A 312 -3.20 16.93 15.90
CA LYS A 312 -2.26 15.85 15.65
C LYS A 312 -2.79 14.59 16.33
N ILE A 313 -3.12 13.58 15.55
CA ILE A 313 -3.61 12.28 16.03
C ILE A 313 -2.94 11.13 15.27
N GLY A 314 -3.31 9.89 15.57
CA GLY A 314 -2.63 8.73 15.01
C GLY A 314 -3.07 8.37 13.59
N ALA A 315 -2.39 7.40 13.00
CA ALA A 315 -2.59 6.88 11.65
C ALA A 315 -2.38 5.36 11.65
N LEU A 316 -3.27 4.64 10.97
CA LEU A 316 -3.25 3.18 10.90
C LEU A 316 -3.33 2.75 9.43
N PRO A 317 -2.21 2.36 8.79
CA PRO A 317 -2.22 1.95 7.39
C PRO A 317 -3.12 0.74 7.16
N VAL A 318 -3.90 0.78 6.08
CA VAL A 318 -4.72 -0.32 5.60
C VAL A 318 -4.44 -0.56 4.12
N ARG A 319 -4.61 -1.79 3.66
CA ARG A 319 -4.63 -2.16 2.25
C ARG A 319 -5.74 -3.16 1.98
N SER A 320 -6.22 -3.20 0.75
CA SER A 320 -7.23 -4.18 0.32
C SER A 320 -6.52 -5.43 -0.18
N LEU A 321 -6.84 -6.61 0.39
CA LEU A 321 -6.24 -7.86 -0.09
C LEU A 321 -6.81 -8.30 -1.42
N ILE A 322 -7.97 -7.77 -1.79
CA ILE A 322 -8.66 -8.12 -3.03
C ILE A 322 -9.22 -6.80 -3.54
N ALA A 323 -8.75 -6.33 -4.69
CA ALA A 323 -9.64 -5.55 -5.53
C ALA A 323 -10.77 -6.53 -5.87
N LYS A 324 -11.89 -6.47 -5.15
CA LYS A 324 -13.05 -7.34 -5.40
C LYS A 324 -13.50 -6.98 -6.81
N LYS A 325 -12.96 -7.69 -7.81
CA LYS A 325 -13.25 -7.44 -9.21
C LYS A 325 -14.55 -8.15 -9.50
N GLU A 326 -15.67 -7.47 -9.20
CA GLU A 326 -16.87 -7.76 -9.97
C GLU A 326 -16.58 -7.29 -11.41
N SER A 327 -16.93 -8.07 -12.42
CA SER A 327 -16.58 -7.78 -13.82
C SER A 327 -16.98 -6.37 -14.29
N ARG A 328 -17.98 -5.78 -13.62
CA ARG A 328 -18.48 -4.41 -13.82
C ARG A 328 -17.86 -3.36 -12.90
N PHE A 329 -17.47 -3.71 -11.68
CA PHE A 329 -17.05 -2.74 -10.67
C PHE A 329 -15.58 -2.94 -10.31
N ILE A 330 -14.79 -1.90 -10.52
CA ILE A 330 -13.37 -1.86 -10.19
C ILE A 330 -13.20 -1.08 -8.89
N ASP A 331 -12.93 -1.78 -7.79
CA ASP A 331 -12.47 -1.16 -6.55
C ASP A 331 -11.00 -0.73 -6.72
N HIS A 332 -10.75 0.57 -6.59
CA HIS A 332 -9.39 1.14 -6.69
C HIS A 332 -8.61 1.03 -5.39
N GLY A 333 -9.23 0.50 -4.33
CA GLY A 333 -8.60 0.34 -3.03
C GLY A 333 -8.16 1.67 -2.43
N ASN A 334 -8.83 2.78 -2.77
CA ASN A 334 -8.60 4.12 -2.22
C ASN A 334 -9.91 4.78 -1.72
N GLY A 335 -10.95 3.94 -1.52
CA GLY A 335 -12.30 4.38 -1.21
C GLY A 335 -13.14 4.72 -2.45
N THR A 336 -12.64 4.54 -3.67
CA THR A 336 -13.42 4.78 -4.91
C THR A 336 -13.66 3.49 -5.69
N ILE A 337 -14.82 3.41 -6.35
CA ILE A 337 -15.23 2.28 -7.18
C ILE A 337 -15.64 2.80 -8.55
N THR A 338 -15.05 2.29 -9.62
CA THR A 338 -15.47 2.61 -10.99
C THR A 338 -16.46 1.57 -11.52
N ASP A 339 -17.62 2.03 -11.97
CA ASP A 339 -18.56 1.24 -12.75
C ASP A 339 -18.18 1.32 -14.23
N THR A 340 -17.60 0.24 -14.76
CA THR A 340 -17.12 0.17 -16.14
C THR A 340 -18.25 0.21 -17.18
N LYS A 341 -19.50 -0.08 -16.77
CA LYS A 341 -20.66 -0.01 -17.67
C LYS A 341 -21.10 1.43 -17.92
N THR A 342 -21.05 2.28 -16.89
CA THR A 342 -21.55 3.66 -16.95
C THR A 342 -20.44 4.68 -17.10
N GLY A 343 -19.19 4.31 -16.81
CA GLY A 343 -18.07 5.26 -16.76
C GLY A 343 -18.18 6.24 -15.58
N LEU A 344 -18.95 5.87 -14.56
CA LEU A 344 -19.08 6.63 -13.32
C LEU A 344 -18.16 6.07 -12.25
N MET A 345 -17.70 6.94 -11.37
CA MET A 345 -16.92 6.59 -10.19
C MET A 345 -17.71 6.98 -8.94
N TRP A 346 -17.82 6.04 -8.03
CA TRP A 346 -18.60 6.12 -6.81
C TRP A 346 -17.68 6.14 -5.60
N ALA A 347 -18.08 6.85 -4.55
CA ALA A 347 -17.52 6.59 -3.23
C ALA A 347 -17.88 5.15 -2.83
N ALA A 348 -16.94 4.42 -2.24
CA ALA A 348 -17.18 3.07 -1.77
C ALA A 348 -18.17 3.05 -0.60
N ARG A 349 -18.33 4.16 0.10
CA ARG A 349 -19.26 4.31 1.22
C ARG A 349 -20.04 5.62 1.07
N ASP A 350 -21.23 5.64 1.64
CA ASP A 350 -21.94 6.89 1.85
C ASP A 350 -21.29 7.72 2.98
N ASN A 351 -21.88 8.87 3.29
CA ASN A 351 -21.42 9.74 4.36
C ASN A 351 -21.61 9.16 5.79
N GLY A 352 -22.17 7.96 5.94
CA GLY A 352 -22.31 7.28 7.23
C GLY A 352 -23.34 7.86 8.21
N GLU A 353 -24.10 8.89 7.82
CA GLU A 353 -25.15 9.52 8.63
C GLU A 353 -26.29 10.06 7.74
N SER A 354 -27.50 10.16 8.28
CA SER A 354 -28.63 10.75 7.55
C SER A 354 -28.66 12.27 7.71
N ILE A 355 -28.69 13.01 6.60
CA ILE A 355 -28.69 14.48 6.59
C ILE A 355 -29.81 15.02 5.70
N HIS A 356 -30.22 16.28 5.92
CA HIS A 356 -31.19 16.96 5.06
C HIS A 356 -30.61 17.20 3.67
N TRP A 357 -31.49 17.22 2.66
CA TRP A 357 -31.07 17.32 1.26
C TRP A 357 -30.16 18.52 0.94
N PRO A 358 -30.39 19.75 1.46
CA PRO A 358 -29.48 20.87 1.21
C PRO A 358 -28.07 20.63 1.76
N LYS A 359 -27.95 19.94 2.91
CA LYS A 359 -26.66 19.54 3.48
C LYS A 359 -26.01 18.43 2.65
N ALA A 360 -26.79 17.49 2.10
CA ALA A 360 -26.28 16.43 1.24
C ALA A 360 -25.65 16.98 -0.05
N LYS A 361 -26.32 17.96 -0.68
CA LYS A 361 -25.77 18.64 -1.87
C LYS A 361 -24.42 19.29 -1.55
N LYS A 362 -24.37 20.08 -0.48
CA LYS A 362 -23.14 20.75 -0.03
C LYS A 362 -22.05 19.74 0.35
N TYR A 363 -22.41 18.65 1.02
CA TYR A 363 -21.48 17.59 1.38
C TYR A 363 -20.75 17.05 0.14
N CYS A 364 -21.47 16.75 -0.93
CA CYS A 364 -20.85 16.27 -2.18
C CYS A 364 -19.96 17.32 -2.84
N GLU A 365 -20.38 18.58 -2.87
CA GLU A 365 -19.60 19.69 -3.46
C GLU A 365 -18.27 19.93 -2.73
N ASP A 366 -18.25 19.73 -1.41
CA ASP A 366 -17.05 19.87 -0.57
C ASP A 366 -16.25 18.55 -0.43
N PHE A 367 -16.75 17.44 -1.00
CA PHE A 367 -16.20 16.10 -0.80
C PHE A 367 -14.89 15.92 -1.56
N PHE A 368 -13.87 15.39 -0.88
CA PHE A 368 -12.60 15.00 -1.48
C PHE A 368 -12.28 13.55 -1.13
N LEU A 369 -12.14 12.73 -2.17
CA LEU A 369 -11.83 11.30 -2.04
C LEU A 369 -11.05 10.83 -3.26
N GLY A 370 -10.07 9.95 -3.05
CA GLY A 370 -9.29 9.33 -4.12
C GLY A 370 -8.46 10.32 -4.95
N GLY A 371 -8.24 11.56 -4.47
CA GLY A 371 -7.57 12.61 -5.22
C GLY A 371 -8.51 13.52 -6.03
N TYR A 372 -9.83 13.34 -5.94
CA TYR A 372 -10.83 14.05 -6.74
C TYR A 372 -11.70 14.99 -5.91
N ARG A 373 -12.06 16.15 -6.48
CA ARG A 373 -12.92 17.20 -5.87
C ARG A 373 -14.22 17.46 -6.62
N ASP A 374 -14.40 16.84 -7.78
CA ASP A 374 -15.55 16.98 -8.68
C ASP A 374 -16.66 15.97 -8.34
N TRP A 375 -16.81 15.65 -7.06
CA TRP A 375 -17.89 14.79 -6.57
C TRP A 375 -19.20 15.56 -6.55
N ARG A 376 -20.29 14.85 -6.84
CA ARG A 376 -21.64 15.42 -6.88
C ARG A 376 -22.67 14.43 -6.34
N LEU A 377 -23.84 14.99 -6.05
CA LEU A 377 -25.03 14.21 -5.72
C LEU A 377 -25.49 13.43 -6.98
N PRO A 378 -25.76 12.12 -6.88
CA PRO A 378 -26.14 11.31 -8.03
C PRO A 378 -27.59 11.60 -8.46
N THR A 379 -27.92 11.35 -9.72
CA THR A 379 -29.31 11.35 -10.19
C THR A 379 -30.02 10.06 -9.81
N THR A 380 -31.36 10.03 -9.84
CA THR A 380 -32.09 8.77 -9.60
C THR A 380 -31.72 7.70 -10.64
N ALA A 381 -31.51 8.08 -11.90
CA ALA A 381 -31.11 7.14 -12.95
C ALA A 381 -29.74 6.49 -12.69
N GLU A 382 -28.78 7.23 -12.14
CA GLU A 382 -27.44 6.70 -11.82
C GLU A 382 -27.49 5.70 -10.66
N LEU A 383 -28.26 6.01 -9.59
CA LEU A 383 -28.46 5.08 -8.47
C LEU A 383 -29.24 3.84 -8.89
N ALA A 384 -30.27 4.01 -9.73
CA ALA A 384 -30.99 2.88 -10.33
C ALA A 384 -30.05 1.98 -11.16
N GLY A 385 -29.01 2.55 -11.77
CA GLY A 385 -27.98 1.80 -12.47
C GLY A 385 -27.13 0.87 -11.58
N LEU A 386 -27.04 1.16 -10.27
CA LEU A 386 -26.35 0.33 -9.28
C LEU A 386 -27.22 -0.80 -8.71
N TYR A 387 -28.55 -0.69 -8.84
CA TYR A 387 -29.49 -1.66 -8.32
C TYR A 387 -29.42 -2.99 -9.08
N ASP A 388 -29.34 -4.10 -8.35
CA ASP A 388 -29.34 -5.45 -8.91
C ASP A 388 -30.15 -6.39 -8.02
N ASN A 389 -31.34 -6.79 -8.49
CA ASN A 389 -32.23 -7.71 -7.78
C ASN A 389 -31.65 -9.10 -7.49
N ASN A 390 -30.57 -9.50 -8.18
CA ASN A 390 -29.90 -10.77 -7.93
C ASN A 390 -28.84 -10.67 -6.83
N LYS A 391 -28.52 -9.46 -6.39
CA LYS A 391 -27.61 -9.19 -5.28
C LYS A 391 -28.45 -8.83 -4.07
N ARG A 392 -28.18 -9.45 -2.92
CA ARG A 392 -28.81 -9.07 -1.65
C ARG A 392 -27.86 -9.36 -0.51
N TYR A 393 -27.36 -8.31 0.11
CA TYR A 393 -26.49 -8.43 1.28
C TYR A 393 -26.90 -7.43 2.36
N LYS A 394 -26.52 -7.73 3.60
CA LYS A 394 -26.67 -6.80 4.70
C LYS A 394 -25.51 -5.80 4.64
N ALA A 395 -25.78 -4.61 4.12
CA ALA A 395 -24.79 -3.52 4.11
C ALA A 395 -24.52 -3.01 5.54
N LEU A 396 -23.82 -1.88 5.67
CA LEU A 396 -23.51 -1.26 6.97
C LEU A 396 -24.76 -0.86 7.76
N GLY A 397 -25.89 -0.67 7.07
CA GLY A 397 -27.18 -0.28 7.65
C GLY A 397 -28.04 -1.41 8.21
N ARG A 398 -29.23 -1.03 8.70
CA ARG A 398 -30.18 -1.93 9.37
C ARG A 398 -30.84 -2.93 8.43
N PHE A 399 -30.99 -2.58 7.15
CA PHE A 399 -31.78 -3.34 6.18
C PHE A 399 -30.90 -3.98 5.09
N PRO A 400 -31.29 -5.16 4.54
CA PRO A 400 -30.64 -5.74 3.38
C PRO A 400 -30.87 -4.89 2.13
N VAL A 401 -29.84 -4.75 1.29
CA VAL A 401 -29.86 -3.89 0.10
C VAL A 401 -29.46 -4.68 -1.13
N ASN A 402 -29.96 -4.26 -2.31
CA ASN A 402 -29.76 -4.96 -3.58
C ASN A 402 -28.84 -4.15 -4.50
N LEU A 403 -27.53 -4.20 -4.23
CA LEU A 403 -26.48 -3.62 -5.07
C LEU A 403 -25.18 -4.43 -4.90
N THR A 404 -24.08 -3.98 -5.50
CA THR A 404 -22.77 -4.60 -5.30
C THR A 404 -22.30 -4.51 -3.84
N GLU A 405 -21.72 -5.60 -3.31
CA GLU A 405 -21.13 -5.62 -1.96
C GLU A 405 -19.94 -4.66 -1.79
N LEU A 406 -19.40 -4.17 -2.91
CA LEU A 406 -18.30 -3.22 -2.92
C LEU A 406 -18.71 -1.87 -2.36
N ILE A 407 -19.94 -1.44 -2.61
CA ILE A 407 -20.49 -0.18 -2.09
C ILE A 407 -21.18 -0.48 -0.77
N GLY A 408 -21.01 0.37 0.23
CA GLY A 408 -21.65 0.21 1.54
C GLY A 408 -22.45 1.44 1.88
N ILE A 409 -23.75 1.25 2.10
CA ILE A 409 -24.66 2.31 2.53
C ILE A 409 -25.12 2.07 3.97
N SER A 410 -25.20 3.16 4.74
CA SER A 410 -25.55 3.23 6.16
C SER A 410 -27.05 3.13 6.40
N ASP A 411 -27.86 3.36 5.37
CA ASP A 411 -29.31 3.11 5.34
C ASP A 411 -29.71 2.48 4.00
N CYS A 412 -30.96 2.04 3.83
CA CYS A 412 -31.41 1.41 2.60
C CYS A 412 -31.69 2.38 1.45
N SER A 413 -31.76 3.68 1.72
CA SER A 413 -32.10 4.71 0.72
C SER A 413 -31.13 5.86 0.77
N THR A 414 -30.85 6.48 -0.38
CA THR A 414 -29.90 7.60 -0.49
C THR A 414 -30.52 8.77 -1.24
N TRP A 415 -30.14 10.00 -0.89
CA TRP A 415 -30.57 11.20 -1.61
C TRP A 415 -30.09 11.19 -3.06
N THR A 416 -30.94 11.70 -3.94
CA THR A 416 -30.63 11.97 -5.34
C THR A 416 -30.65 13.49 -5.60
N SER A 417 -30.09 13.93 -6.72
CA SER A 417 -30.12 15.32 -7.17
C SER A 417 -31.47 15.73 -7.80
N ASP A 418 -32.33 14.76 -8.10
CA ASP A 418 -33.64 14.97 -8.70
C ASP A 418 -34.57 15.64 -7.67
N SER A 419 -35.29 16.68 -8.10
CA SER A 419 -36.17 17.45 -7.22
C SER A 419 -37.41 18.00 -7.90
N ARG A 420 -38.50 18.22 -7.13
CA ARG A 420 -39.76 18.78 -7.60
C ARG A 420 -40.44 19.58 -6.49
N GLY A 421 -40.86 20.81 -6.76
CA GLY A 421 -41.49 21.66 -5.73
C GLY A 421 -40.62 21.76 -4.47
N ALA A 422 -41.17 21.42 -3.30
CA ALA A 422 -40.43 21.37 -2.04
C ALA A 422 -39.68 20.03 -1.80
N GLU A 423 -39.95 19.01 -2.62
CA GLU A 423 -39.46 17.65 -2.45
C GLU A 423 -38.18 17.37 -3.23
N SER A 424 -37.40 16.41 -2.73
CA SER A 424 -36.32 15.74 -3.46
C SER A 424 -36.55 14.25 -3.47
N ALA A 425 -36.00 13.60 -4.49
CA ALA A 425 -36.10 12.17 -4.62
C ALA A 425 -34.99 11.45 -3.85
N ASP A 426 -35.33 10.29 -3.28
CA ASP A 426 -34.38 9.27 -2.85
C ASP A 426 -34.49 8.04 -3.75
N PHE A 427 -33.50 7.16 -3.67
CA PHE A 427 -33.56 5.84 -4.29
C PHE A 427 -33.37 4.77 -3.21
N ASP A 428 -34.34 3.87 -3.10
CA ASP A 428 -34.38 2.79 -2.11
C ASP A 428 -33.82 1.48 -2.67
N PHE A 429 -32.66 1.07 -2.18
CA PHE A 429 -32.00 -0.17 -2.57
C PHE A 429 -32.64 -1.43 -1.96
N CYS A 430 -33.60 -1.32 -1.03
CA CYS A 430 -34.39 -2.49 -0.58
C CYS A 430 -35.31 -3.01 -1.68
N ASN A 431 -35.87 -2.11 -2.50
CA ASN A 431 -36.97 -2.44 -3.43
C ASN A 431 -36.81 -1.82 -4.82
N GLY A 432 -35.76 -1.04 -5.06
CA GLY A 432 -35.42 -0.46 -6.36
C GLY A 432 -36.32 0.70 -6.77
N LYS A 433 -36.99 1.36 -5.82
CA LYS A 433 -37.96 2.42 -6.11
C LYS A 433 -37.44 3.79 -5.72
N GLN A 434 -37.91 4.77 -6.49
CA GLN A 434 -37.76 6.18 -6.18
C GLN A 434 -38.87 6.64 -5.23
N GLY A 435 -38.50 7.33 -4.15
CA GLY A 435 -39.42 8.06 -3.29
C GLY A 435 -39.30 9.57 -3.49
N TRP A 436 -40.23 10.34 -2.93
CA TRP A 436 -40.21 11.80 -2.93
C TRP A 436 -40.51 12.29 -1.51
N TRP A 437 -39.67 13.19 -1.03
CA TRP A 437 -39.68 13.60 0.37
C TRP A 437 -39.39 15.08 0.50
N ASP A 438 -40.05 15.77 1.42
CA ASP A 438 -39.76 17.16 1.74
C ASP A 438 -38.28 17.34 2.14
N ARG A 439 -37.58 18.22 1.43
CA ARG A 439 -36.12 18.41 1.55
C ARG A 439 -35.66 18.92 2.91
N ASN A 440 -36.53 19.60 3.65
CA ASN A 440 -36.22 20.24 4.91
C ASN A 440 -36.70 19.41 6.11
N TYR A 441 -37.63 18.48 5.91
CA TYR A 441 -38.16 17.65 6.98
C TYR A 441 -37.45 16.29 7.09
N PHE A 442 -37.16 15.64 5.95
CA PHE A 442 -36.58 14.30 5.95
C PHE A 442 -35.05 14.32 5.88
N VAL A 443 -34.45 13.23 6.35
CA VAL A 443 -33.01 12.99 6.31
C VAL A 443 -32.73 11.65 5.65
N LYS A 444 -31.67 11.59 4.84
CA LYS A 444 -31.17 10.38 4.19
C LYS A 444 -29.64 10.49 4.05
N PRO A 445 -28.91 9.37 3.98
CA PRO A 445 -27.50 9.41 3.62
C PRO A 445 -27.30 9.81 2.15
N VAL A 446 -26.06 10.07 1.79
CA VAL A 446 -25.64 10.45 0.44
C VAL A 446 -24.46 9.62 -0.04
N LEU A 447 -24.56 9.11 -1.26
CA LEU A 447 -23.51 8.37 -1.96
C LEU A 447 -22.91 9.23 -3.09
N PRO A 448 -21.76 9.88 -2.89
CA PRO A 448 -21.15 10.73 -3.90
C PRO A 448 -20.79 9.97 -5.18
N VAL A 449 -21.00 10.64 -6.33
CA VAL A 449 -20.62 10.14 -7.66
C VAL A 449 -19.85 11.20 -8.44
N ARG A 450 -18.97 10.77 -9.33
CA ARG A 450 -18.30 11.62 -10.32
C ARG A 450 -18.17 10.89 -11.67
N SER A 451 -17.73 11.60 -12.71
CA SER A 451 -17.32 10.95 -13.95
C SER A 451 -15.95 10.29 -13.77
N ALA A 452 -15.75 9.10 -14.35
CA ALA A 452 -14.45 8.42 -14.34
C ALA A 452 -13.52 8.87 -15.49
N LYS A 453 -13.95 9.85 -16.31
CA LYS A 453 -13.18 10.38 -17.44
C LYS A 453 -12.02 11.27 -17.02
#